data_AF-A0A699ZHM5-F1
#
_entry.id   AF-A0A699ZHM5-F1
#
_cell.length_a   1.000
_cell.length_b   1.000
_cell.length_c   1.000
_cell.angle_alpha   90.00
_cell.angle_beta   90.00
_cell.angle_gamma   90.00
#
_symmetry.space_group_name_H-M   'P 1'
#
loop_
_entity.id
_entity.type
_entity.pdbx_description
1 polymer ?
#
loop_
_entity_poly.entity_id
_entity_poly.type
_entity_poly.pdbx_seq_one_letter_code
_entity_poly.pdbx_strand_id
1 'polypeptide(L)'
;RLFDSPWTCQAVFRSLKPLAKNYVLRLLLVTVPVPQAHQAALSSLLDLDLYRQGQQAGRPTFQLHPTFQAQLQWALSTGGHMLGEVPRSVLAAAPNREALDAFAHNQWEALQ
;
A
#
# COMPACT_ATOMS: atom_id res chain seq x y z
N ARG A 1 -12.52 -4.94 -2.15
CA ARG A 1 -11.89 -5.13 -3.48
C ARG A 1 -10.62 -4.32 -3.68
N LEU A 2 -10.48 -3.10 -3.13
CA LEU A 2 -9.24 -2.32 -3.24
C LEU A 2 -8.00 -3.04 -2.67
N PHE A 3 -8.17 -3.75 -1.56
CA PHE A 3 -7.07 -4.49 -0.90
C PHE A 3 -6.82 -5.89 -1.46
N ASP A 4 -7.41 -6.25 -2.60
CA ASP A 4 -7.24 -7.60 -3.16
C ASP A 4 -5.89 -7.74 -3.88
N SER A 5 -5.27 -6.63 -4.28
CA SER A 5 -3.96 -6.59 -4.95
C SER A 5 -2.82 -6.24 -3.97
N PRO A 6 -1.74 -7.05 -3.90
CA PRO A 6 -0.59 -6.76 -3.05
C PRO A 6 0.13 -5.45 -3.42
N TRP A 7 0.17 -5.11 -4.71
CA TRP A 7 0.79 -3.88 -5.20
C TRP A 7 0.02 -2.64 -4.78
N THR A 8 -1.32 -2.72 -4.78
CA THR A 8 -2.17 -1.64 -4.28
C THR A 8 -1.95 -1.44 -2.78
N CYS A 9 -1.90 -2.52 -2.00
CA CYS A 9 -1.60 -2.46 -0.57
C CYS A 9 -0.22 -1.85 -0.29
N GLN A 10 0.80 -2.19 -1.09
CA GLN A 10 2.14 -1.62 -0.98
C GLN A 10 2.17 -0.14 -1.36
N ALA A 11 1.47 0.27 -2.43
CA ALA A 11 1.36 1.66 -2.85
C ALA A 11 0.68 2.52 -1.78
N VAL A 12 -0.42 2.02 -1.20
CA VAL A 12 -1.11 2.65 -0.06
C VAL A 12 -0.16 2.76 1.13
N PHE A 13 0.55 1.69 1.49
CA PHE A 13 1.54 1.75 2.57
C PHE A 13 2.61 2.82 2.32
N ARG A 14 3.07 3.00 1.07
CA ARG A 14 4.06 4.03 0.70
C ARG A 14 3.52 5.45 0.81
N SER A 15 2.24 5.69 0.57
CA SER A 15 1.62 7.02 0.69
C SER A 15 1.33 7.43 2.15
N LEU A 16 1.33 6.49 3.10
CA LEU A 16 1.10 6.77 4.51
C LEU A 16 2.15 7.72 5.13
N LYS A 17 1.71 8.52 6.10
CA LYS A 17 2.58 9.33 6.97
C LYS A 17 3.57 8.45 7.75
N PRO A 18 4.76 8.96 8.12
CA PRO A 18 5.78 8.17 8.83
C PRO A 18 5.27 7.49 10.11
N LEU A 19 4.41 8.18 10.88
CA LEU A 19 3.83 7.62 12.11
C LEU A 19 2.88 6.46 11.79
N ALA A 20 1.99 6.61 10.81
CA ALA A 20 1.06 5.56 10.39
C ALA A 20 1.79 4.31 9.86
N LYS A 21 2.88 4.49 9.11
CA LYS A 21 3.73 3.39 8.64
C LYS A 21 4.28 2.55 9.80
N ASN A 22 4.76 3.21 10.85
CA ASN A 22 5.27 2.51 12.05
C ASN A 22 4.17 1.68 12.73
N TYR A 23 2.96 2.21 12.84
CA TYR A 23 1.84 1.46 13.39
C TYR A 23 1.46 0.25 12.52
N VAL A 24 1.38 0.44 11.20
CA VAL A 24 1.08 -0.67 10.28
C VAL A 24 2.15 -1.77 10.38
N LEU A 25 3.44 -1.42 10.39
CA LEU A 25 4.53 -2.39 10.53
C LEU A 25 4.49 -3.15 11.86
N ARG A 26 4.22 -2.44 12.97
CA ARG A 26 4.08 -3.06 14.30
C ARG A 26 2.88 -4.00 14.37
N LEU A 27 1.78 -3.65 13.70
CA LEU A 27 0.57 -4.46 13.68
C LEU A 27 0.58 -5.58 12.64
N LEU A 28 1.50 -5.52 11.66
CA LEU A 28 1.58 -6.49 10.57
C LEU A 28 1.73 -7.93 11.08
N LEU A 29 2.50 -8.12 12.16
CA LEU A 29 2.75 -9.42 12.78
C LEU A 29 1.90 -9.66 14.04
N VAL A 30 1.14 -8.66 14.48
CA VAL A 30 0.32 -8.76 15.69
C VAL A 30 -1.06 -9.27 15.29
N THR A 31 -1.38 -10.47 15.75
CA THR A 31 -2.67 -11.12 15.50
C THR A 31 -3.74 -10.71 16.51
N VAL A 32 -3.35 -10.06 17.62
CA VAL A 32 -4.23 -9.69 18.72
C VAL A 32 -4.62 -8.21 18.61
N PRO A 33 -5.90 -7.84 18.80
CA PRO A 33 -6.33 -6.45 18.86
C PRO A 33 -5.54 -5.63 19.90
N VAL A 34 -5.06 -4.45 19.51
CA VAL A 34 -4.23 -3.60 20.39
C VAL A 34 -5.09 -2.46 20.96
N PRO A 35 -4.94 -2.11 22.25
CA PRO A 35 -5.65 -0.98 22.86
C PRO A 35 -5.19 0.36 22.27
N GLN A 36 -6.09 1.35 22.30
CA GLN A 36 -5.86 2.68 21.74
C GLN A 36 -4.67 3.39 22.40
N ALA A 37 -3.62 3.68 21.63
CA ALA A 37 -2.42 4.37 22.15
C ALA A 37 -2.23 5.79 21.59
N HIS A 38 -2.61 6.09 20.33
CA HIS A 38 -2.41 7.43 19.71
C HIS A 38 -3.54 7.82 18.75
N GLN A 39 -4.35 8.81 19.12
CA GLN A 39 -5.46 9.32 18.29
C GLN A 39 -5.00 9.94 16.95
N ALA A 40 -3.88 10.68 16.91
CA ALA A 40 -3.43 11.36 15.70
C ALA A 40 -2.93 10.42 14.58
N ALA A 41 -2.38 9.27 14.97
CA ALA A 41 -2.03 8.21 14.01
C ALA A 41 -3.27 7.47 13.52
N LEU A 42 -4.23 7.26 14.42
CA LEU A 42 -5.47 6.55 14.14
C LEU A 42 -6.40 7.34 13.21
N SER A 43 -6.49 8.67 13.32
CA SER A 43 -7.36 9.46 12.42
C SER A 43 -6.99 9.27 10.95
N SER A 44 -5.71 9.41 10.60
CA SER A 44 -5.24 9.22 9.21
C SER A 44 -5.39 7.78 8.72
N LEU A 45 -5.55 6.82 9.62
CA LEU A 45 -5.68 5.39 9.33
C LEU A 45 -7.15 4.94 9.26
N LEU A 46 -8.03 5.61 10.00
CA LEU A 46 -9.49 5.46 9.93
C LEU A 46 -10.06 6.11 8.67
N ASP A 47 -9.50 7.25 8.25
CA ASP A 47 -9.89 7.93 6.99
C ASP A 47 -9.67 7.05 5.74
N LEU A 48 -8.72 6.10 5.82
CA LEU A 48 -8.39 5.17 4.74
C LEU A 48 -9.07 3.80 4.90
N ASP A 49 -9.95 3.62 5.89
CA ASP A 49 -10.62 2.36 6.23
C ASP A 49 -9.66 1.16 6.43
N LEU A 50 -8.39 1.46 6.77
CA LEU A 50 -7.34 0.45 6.94
C LEU A 50 -7.44 -0.29 8.27
N TYR A 51 -8.19 0.29 9.22
CA TYR A 51 -8.36 -0.23 10.56
C TYR A 51 -9.80 -0.63 10.82
N ARG A 52 -9.96 -1.82 11.40
CA ARG A 52 -11.22 -2.27 11.96
C ARG A 52 -11.19 -1.97 13.46
N GLN A 53 -12.12 -1.12 13.90
CA GLN A 53 -12.33 -0.84 15.31
C GLN A 53 -13.23 -1.93 15.93
N GLY A 54 -12.78 -2.49 17.04
CA GLY A 54 -13.53 -3.43 17.88
C GLY A 54 -13.70 -2.90 19.30
N GLN A 55 -14.33 -3.70 20.15
CA GLN A 55 -14.37 -3.48 21.60
C GLN A 55 -13.99 -4.77 22.32
N GLN A 56 -13.10 -4.65 23.31
CA GLN A 56 -12.76 -5.74 24.21
C GLN A 56 -12.80 -5.22 25.65
N ALA A 57 -13.62 -5.84 26.50
CA ALA A 57 -13.80 -5.46 27.91
C ALA A 57 -14.08 -3.95 28.11
N GLY A 58 -14.92 -3.36 27.26
CA GLY A 58 -15.31 -1.94 27.34
C GLY A 58 -14.26 -0.94 26.81
N ARG A 59 -13.12 -1.39 26.28
CA ARG A 59 -12.10 -0.53 25.67
C ARG A 59 -12.10 -0.66 24.14
N PRO A 60 -11.94 0.43 23.38
CA PRO A 60 -11.81 0.36 21.94
C PRO A 60 -10.50 -0.33 21.58
N THR A 61 -10.61 -1.35 20.75
CA THR A 61 -9.47 -2.10 20.22
C THR A 61 -9.35 -1.87 18.72
N PHE A 62 -8.11 -1.97 18.23
CA PHE A 62 -7.80 -1.70 16.84
C PHE A 62 -7.08 -2.89 16.23
N GLN A 63 -7.53 -3.28 15.04
CA GLN A 63 -6.89 -4.32 14.22
C GLN A 63 -6.78 -3.83 12.78
N LEU A 64 -5.72 -4.23 12.08
CA LEU A 64 -5.60 -3.98 10.65
C LEU A 64 -6.66 -4.75 9.86
N HIS A 65 -7.05 -4.22 8.71
CA HIS A 65 -7.90 -4.95 7.78
C HIS A 65 -7.21 -6.26 7.37
N PRO A 66 -7.85 -7.43 7.55
CA PRO A 66 -7.17 -8.73 7.41
C PRO A 66 -6.64 -8.98 6.00
N THR A 67 -7.37 -8.58 4.96
CA THR A 67 -6.90 -8.70 3.57
C THR A 67 -5.72 -7.77 3.31
N PHE A 68 -5.72 -6.56 3.89
CA PHE A 68 -4.62 -5.62 3.72
C PHE A 68 -3.37 -6.13 4.43
N GLN A 69 -3.53 -6.65 5.65
CA GLN A 69 -2.46 -7.26 6.43
C GLN A 69 -1.82 -8.43 5.68
N ALA A 70 -2.62 -9.39 5.20
CA ALA A 70 -2.11 -10.55 4.47
C ALA A 70 -1.38 -10.16 3.17
N GLN A 71 -1.96 -9.25 2.38
CA GLN A 71 -1.41 -8.82 1.10
C GLN A 71 -0.14 -7.97 1.28
N LEU A 72 -0.12 -7.09 2.29
CA LEU A 72 1.08 -6.30 2.61
C LEU A 72 2.19 -7.19 3.18
N GLN A 73 1.85 -8.17 4.01
CA GLN A 73 2.82 -9.14 4.53
C GLN A 73 3.43 -9.95 3.38
N TRP A 74 2.62 -10.44 2.45
CA TRP A 74 3.12 -11.10 1.24
C TRP A 74 4.01 -10.18 0.41
N ALA A 75 3.57 -8.94 0.14
CA ALA A 75 4.31 -7.97 -0.66
C ALA A 75 5.70 -7.64 -0.07
N LEU A 76 5.79 -7.53 1.26
CA LEU A 76 7.04 -7.22 1.96
C LEU A 76 7.95 -8.46 2.12
N SER A 77 7.39 -9.63 2.41
CA SER A 77 8.17 -10.85 2.66
C SER A 77 8.68 -11.52 1.39
N THR A 78 7.92 -11.46 0.28
CA THR A 78 8.31 -12.07 -0.99
C THR A 78 9.11 -11.10 -1.88
N GLY A 79 9.36 -9.87 -1.41
CA GLY A 79 10.05 -8.82 -2.16
C GLY A 79 9.28 -8.34 -3.39
N GLY A 80 7.98 -8.69 -3.47
CA GLY A 80 7.23 -8.70 -4.71
C GLY A 80 7.83 -9.70 -5.68
N HIS A 81 7.27 -10.91 -5.79
CA HIS A 81 7.62 -11.78 -6.90
C HIS A 81 7.36 -10.98 -8.18
N MET A 82 8.43 -10.59 -8.87
CA MET A 82 8.37 -9.70 -10.03
C MET A 82 7.32 -10.28 -10.98
N LEU A 83 6.49 -9.43 -11.55
CA LEU A 83 5.57 -9.79 -12.64
C LEU A 83 6.41 -10.16 -13.87
N GLY A 84 7.07 -11.32 -13.84
CA GLY A 84 8.06 -11.75 -14.84
C GLY A 84 9.30 -10.85 -14.90
N GLU A 85 10.44 -11.42 -15.27
CA GLU A 85 11.51 -10.58 -15.81
C GLU A 85 11.01 -10.00 -17.14
N VAL A 86 11.15 -8.68 -17.33
CA VAL A 86 10.89 -8.07 -18.64
C VAL A 86 11.86 -8.71 -19.64
N PRO A 87 11.38 -9.34 -20.73
CA PRO A 87 12.26 -10.00 -21.69
C PRO A 87 13.31 -9.03 -22.21
N ARG A 88 14.57 -9.48 -22.30
CA ARG A 88 15.69 -8.63 -22.76
C ARG A 88 15.45 -8.02 -24.14
N SER A 89 14.69 -8.69 -24.99
CA SER A 89 14.25 -8.18 -26.29
C SER A 89 13.41 -6.90 -26.18
N VAL A 90 12.56 -6.80 -25.15
CA VAL A 90 11.75 -5.59 -24.88
C VAL A 90 12.63 -4.46 -24.36
N LEU A 91 13.62 -4.78 -23.51
CA LEU A 91 14.58 -3.79 -23.02
C LEU A 91 15.48 -3.24 -24.14
N ALA A 92 15.87 -4.08 -25.10
CA ALA A 92 16.66 -3.67 -26.26
C ALA A 92 15.90 -2.74 -27.22
N ALA A 93 14.56 -2.84 -27.24
CA ALA A 93 13.68 -1.98 -28.02
C ALA A 93 13.09 -0.81 -27.20
N ALA A 94 13.60 -0.57 -25.99
CA ALA A 94 13.06 0.47 -25.12
C ALA A 94 13.32 1.87 -25.73
N PRO A 95 12.28 2.70 -25.89
CA PRO A 95 12.45 4.08 -26.36
C PRO A 95 13.31 4.89 -25.37
N ASN A 96 14.04 5.88 -25.89
CA ASN A 96 14.81 6.78 -25.05
C ASN A 96 13.89 7.74 -24.26
N ARG A 97 14.44 8.39 -23.24
CA ARG A 97 13.69 9.30 -22.38
C ARG A 97 13.06 10.44 -23.17
N GLU A 98 13.82 11.04 -24.10
CA GLU A 98 13.31 12.18 -24.88
C GLU A 98 12.07 11.80 -25.72
N ALA A 99 12.07 10.62 -26.33
CA ALA A 99 10.93 10.13 -27.12
C ALA A 99 9.70 9.86 -26.24
N LEU A 100 9.91 9.33 -25.02
CA LEU A 100 8.83 9.11 -24.06
C LEU A 100 8.20 10.41 -23.58
N ASP A 101 9.02 11.42 -23.27
CA ASP A 101 8.54 12.73 -22.82
C ASP A 101 7.75 13.44 -23.93
N ALA A 102 8.27 13.43 -25.16
CA ALA A 102 7.58 14.01 -26.32
C ALA A 102 6.26 13.29 -26.61
N PHE A 103 6.26 11.95 -26.54
CA PHE A 103 5.04 11.16 -26.72
C PHE A 103 3.99 11.47 -25.64
N ALA A 104 4.39 11.48 -24.36
CA ALA A 104 3.47 11.78 -23.26
C ALA A 104 2.87 13.18 -23.37
N HIS A 105 3.69 14.17 -23.72
CA HIS A 105 3.23 15.53 -23.95
C HIS A 105 2.21 15.60 -25.08
N ASN A 106 2.51 15.03 -26.26
CA ASN A 106 1.60 15.04 -27.40
C ASN A 106 0.26 14.35 -27.11
N GLN A 107 0.28 13.23 -26.36
CA GLN A 107 -0.94 12.54 -25.95
C GLN A 107 -1.79 13.37 -24.99
N TRP A 108 -1.15 14.11 -24.08
CA TRP A 108 -1.86 14.97 -23.12
C TRP A 108 -2.52 16.17 -23.81
N GLU A 109 -1.80 16.83 -24.72
CA GLU A 109 -2.32 17.97 -25.49
C GLU A 109 -3.46 17.57 -26.43
N ALA A 110 -3.45 16.34 -26.97
CA ALA A 110 -4.52 15.85 -27.84
C ALA A 110 -5.86 15.59 -27.11
N LEU A 111 -5.85 15.57 -25.78
CA LEU A 111 -7.05 15.40 -24.93
C LEU A 111 -7.65 16.74 -24.47
N GLN A 112 -6.99 17.87 -24.76
CA GLN A 112 -7.50 19.22 -24.50
C GLN A 112 -8.35 19.74 -25.66
#